data_AF-A0A4W5NCM4-F1
#
_entry.id   AF-A0A4W5NCM4-F1
#
_cell.length_a   1.000
_cell.length_b   1.000
_cell.length_c   1.000
_cell.angle_alpha   90.00
_cell.angle_beta   90.00
_cell.angle_gamma   90.00
#
_symmetry.space_group_name_H-M   'P 1'
#
loop_
_entity.id
_entity.type
_entity.pdbx_description
1 polymer ?
#
loop_
_entity_poly.entity_id
_entity_poly.type
_entity_poly.pdbx_seq_one_letter_code
_entity_poly.pdbx_strand_id
1 'polypeptide(L)'
;MRCLLVCLSVCPQSDKKMNEIMTLAHVFLQNFCKGNSQNQVLLHKHLNLFLTPGLLEAETMRYIFMNNFYLCNDISDRVVHHFVHCIETHGRHVQYLKFLQTIVKADGKYVKKCQDKVMTELVNGGEDVLVFYNDRSSFPVLFQMMCCERERGDEGGALAYHNTLVELLAACTEGKNVYTELKCNSLLPLDDIVKVVTHDDCIAEVKTAYVNFVNHCYVDTEVEMKEIYTSHHIWKLFENFLVDMARVCNSTTDRNHADVPLERYVTETVMAIVKGFFSSQFPVNNSNLQTHQPIFIKLLQSSFRIYNCTWISSAQKNNIEGCIKTLADVAKARAIAIPVDLDSQVNTLSLKAHTNVVHRAAKDWRISARTRPRKETLGGPDYKSIIEKLQGVVACLEEQFSPKVQAEFSVLVDVLHSPELLFPEAARLRCESGAFMSK
;
A
#
# COMPACT_ATOMS: atom_id res chain seq x y z
N MET A 1 -0.52 -27.08 7.92
CA MET A 1 -0.97 -26.41 6.68
C MET A 1 -1.90 -27.28 5.84
N ARG A 2 -1.50 -28.48 5.37
CA ARG A 2 -2.37 -29.34 4.55
C ARG A 2 -3.75 -29.60 5.19
N CYS A 3 -3.82 -29.95 6.48
CA CYS A 3 -5.10 -30.14 7.16
C CYS A 3 -5.98 -28.89 7.18
N LEU A 4 -5.37 -27.70 7.34
CA LEU A 4 -6.10 -26.43 7.35
C LEU A 4 -6.65 -26.07 5.96
N LEU A 5 -5.86 -26.30 4.90
CA LEU A 5 -6.29 -26.11 3.52
C LEU A 5 -7.42 -27.09 3.14
N VAL A 6 -7.38 -28.31 3.69
CA VAL A 6 -8.48 -29.27 3.55
C VAL A 6 -9.72 -28.81 4.31
N CYS A 7 -9.58 -28.29 5.54
CA CYS A 7 -10.72 -27.71 6.28
C CYS A 7 -11.40 -26.58 5.48
N LEU A 8 -10.62 -25.70 4.82
CA LEU A 8 -11.14 -24.62 4.00
C LEU A 8 -11.89 -25.10 2.74
N SER A 9 -11.64 -26.32 2.28
CA SER A 9 -12.36 -26.91 1.13
C SER A 9 -13.76 -27.45 1.47
N VAL A 10 -14.12 -27.49 2.77
CA VAL A 10 -15.42 -27.99 3.24
C VAL A 10 -16.37 -26.81 3.43
N CYS A 11 -17.41 -26.71 2.59
CA CYS A 11 -18.39 -25.62 2.66
C CYS A 11 -19.45 -25.89 3.75
N PRO A 12 -19.55 -25.07 4.81
CA PRO A 12 -20.54 -25.26 5.85
C PRO A 12 -21.74 -24.38 5.59
N GLN A 13 -22.74 -24.91 4.90
CA GLN A 13 -24.01 -24.23 4.84
C GLN A 13 -24.68 -24.34 6.22
N SER A 14 -24.73 -23.23 6.97
CA SER A 14 -25.55 -22.94 8.17
C SER A 14 -25.03 -23.25 9.59
N ASP A 15 -23.84 -23.83 9.79
CA ASP A 15 -23.32 -24.09 11.15
C ASP A 15 -22.52 -22.90 11.72
N LYS A 16 -23.05 -22.28 12.79
CA LYS A 16 -22.40 -21.17 13.51
C LYS A 16 -21.01 -21.55 14.03
N LYS A 17 -20.82 -22.76 14.57
CA LYS A 17 -19.52 -23.20 15.09
C LYS A 17 -18.52 -23.39 13.97
N MET A 18 -18.97 -23.88 12.81
CA MET A 18 -18.08 -23.99 11.67
C MET A 18 -17.67 -22.62 11.13
N ASN A 19 -18.58 -21.65 11.09
CA ASN A 19 -18.23 -20.27 10.71
C ASN A 19 -17.19 -19.65 11.65
N GLU A 20 -17.28 -19.91 12.96
CA GLU A 20 -16.25 -19.49 13.92
C GLU A 20 -14.89 -20.17 13.64
N ILE A 21 -14.88 -21.49 13.41
CA ILE A 21 -13.66 -22.24 13.08
C ILE A 21 -13.05 -21.73 11.77
N MET A 22 -13.86 -21.47 10.74
CA MET A 22 -13.42 -20.92 9.47
C MET A 22 -12.83 -19.52 9.64
N THR A 23 -13.48 -18.66 10.43
CA THR A 23 -12.95 -17.33 10.75
C THR A 23 -11.58 -17.43 11.42
N LEU A 24 -11.43 -18.30 12.42
CA LEU A 24 -10.15 -18.53 13.10
C LEU A 24 -9.08 -19.10 12.15
N ALA A 25 -9.46 -19.98 11.22
CA ALA A 25 -8.56 -20.51 10.21
C ALA A 25 -8.04 -19.41 9.27
N HIS A 26 -8.91 -18.50 8.81
CA HIS A 26 -8.51 -17.36 8.00
C HIS A 26 -7.60 -16.40 8.78
N VAL A 27 -7.94 -16.06 10.03
CA VAL A 27 -7.09 -15.23 10.90
C VAL A 27 -5.71 -15.87 11.13
N PHE A 28 -5.66 -17.19 11.30
CA PHE A 28 -4.38 -17.92 11.38
C PHE A 28 -3.56 -17.76 10.09
N LEU A 29 -4.18 -17.94 8.91
CA LEU A 29 -3.48 -17.78 7.63
C LEU A 29 -3.00 -16.36 7.39
N GLN A 30 -3.79 -15.36 7.75
CA GLN A 30 -3.42 -13.94 7.64
C GLN A 30 -2.17 -13.65 8.49
N ASN A 31 -2.15 -14.12 9.74
CA ASN A 31 -0.99 -13.97 10.61
C ASN A 31 0.21 -14.81 10.15
N PHE A 32 -0.03 -15.99 9.55
CA PHE A 32 1.01 -16.84 8.98
C PHE A 32 1.75 -16.14 7.83
N CYS A 33 1.07 -15.33 7.02
CA CYS A 33 1.66 -14.56 5.92
C CYS A 33 2.23 -13.21 6.34
N LYS A 34 1.76 -12.62 7.45
CA LYS A 34 2.09 -11.25 7.84
C LYS A 34 3.61 -11.07 8.00
N GLY A 35 4.21 -10.30 7.08
CA GLY A 35 5.65 -10.01 7.09
C GLY A 35 6.55 -11.19 6.74
N ASN A 36 6.01 -12.28 6.18
CA ASN A 36 6.78 -13.46 5.80
C ASN A 36 6.56 -13.82 4.32
N SER A 37 7.51 -13.43 3.47
CA SER A 37 7.44 -13.63 2.02
C SER A 37 7.46 -15.10 1.60
N GLN A 38 8.15 -15.97 2.34
CA GLN A 38 8.18 -17.41 2.04
C GLN A 38 6.81 -18.05 2.27
N ASN A 39 6.15 -17.69 3.37
CA ASN A 39 4.82 -18.17 3.70
C ASN A 39 3.76 -17.66 2.72
N GLN A 40 3.90 -16.41 2.26
CA GLN A 40 3.08 -15.86 1.18
C GLN A 40 3.22 -16.66 -0.12
N VAL A 41 4.44 -16.95 -0.57
CA VAL A 41 4.69 -17.78 -1.75
C VAL A 41 4.12 -19.20 -1.58
N LEU A 42 4.17 -19.75 -0.37
CA LEU A 42 3.60 -21.06 -0.07
C LEU A 42 2.08 -21.09 -0.22
N LEU A 43 1.36 -20.11 0.36
CA LEU A 43 -0.09 -20.00 0.19
C LEU A 43 -0.48 -19.64 -1.25
N HIS A 44 0.35 -18.86 -1.94
CA HIS A 44 0.14 -18.52 -3.34
C HIS A 44 0.07 -19.77 -4.26
N LYS A 45 0.74 -20.88 -3.90
CA LYS A 45 0.60 -22.15 -4.65
C LYS A 45 -0.80 -22.75 -4.58
N HIS A 46 -1.63 -22.31 -3.64
CA HIS A 46 -2.98 -22.80 -3.40
C HIS A 46 -4.04 -21.70 -3.57
N LEU A 47 -3.75 -20.63 -4.36
CA LEU A 47 -4.63 -19.49 -4.58
C LEU A 47 -6.07 -19.84 -4.95
N ASN A 48 -6.28 -20.89 -5.74
CA ASN A 48 -7.60 -21.29 -6.23
C ASN A 48 -8.60 -21.60 -5.09
N LEU A 49 -8.12 -21.94 -3.89
CA LEU A 49 -8.98 -22.16 -2.72
C LEU A 49 -9.60 -20.85 -2.19
N PHE A 50 -8.97 -19.71 -2.48
CA PHE A 50 -9.40 -18.38 -2.01
C PHE A 50 -10.08 -17.56 -3.12
N LEU A 51 -10.23 -18.10 -4.33
CA LEU A 51 -10.98 -17.47 -5.42
C LEU A 51 -12.47 -17.82 -5.30
N THR A 52 -13.03 -17.49 -4.14
CA THR A 52 -14.47 -17.58 -3.84
C THR A 52 -15.02 -16.17 -3.56
N PRO A 53 -16.34 -15.97 -3.57
CA PRO A 53 -16.96 -14.69 -3.23
C PRO A 53 -17.00 -14.40 -1.71
N GLY A 54 -16.19 -15.09 -0.90
CA GLY A 54 -16.20 -14.91 0.54
C GLY A 54 -15.31 -13.73 0.98
N LEU A 55 -15.79 -12.96 1.96
CA LEU A 55 -15.07 -11.78 2.47
C LEU A 55 -13.80 -12.17 3.27
N LEU A 56 -13.80 -13.34 3.91
CA LEU A 56 -12.64 -13.85 4.65
C LEU A 56 -11.52 -14.26 3.70
N GLU A 57 -11.89 -14.80 2.55
CA GLU A 57 -11.00 -15.16 1.45
C GLU A 57 -10.39 -13.92 0.81
N ALA A 58 -11.18 -12.87 0.56
CA ALA A 58 -10.67 -11.59 0.09
C ALA A 58 -9.63 -10.98 1.05
N GLU A 59 -9.93 -11.00 2.35
CA GLU A 59 -8.99 -10.51 3.37
C GLU A 59 -7.72 -11.38 3.42
N THR A 60 -7.86 -12.70 3.33
CA THR A 60 -6.70 -13.62 3.30
C THR A 60 -5.83 -13.41 2.07
N MET A 61 -6.47 -13.22 0.91
CA MET A 61 -5.82 -12.84 -0.34
C MET A 61 -5.04 -11.53 -0.18
N ARG A 62 -5.60 -10.54 0.53
CA ARG A 62 -4.87 -9.30 0.85
C ARG A 62 -3.54 -9.61 1.55
N TYR A 63 -3.54 -10.44 2.59
CA TYR A 63 -2.33 -10.79 3.34
C TYR A 63 -1.32 -11.65 2.55
N ILE A 64 -1.78 -12.46 1.60
CA ILE A 64 -0.90 -13.22 0.70
C ILE A 64 -0.06 -12.27 -0.17
N PHE A 65 -0.65 -11.19 -0.68
CA PHE A 65 0.04 -10.23 -1.56
C PHE A 65 0.64 -9.02 -0.83
N MET A 66 0.24 -8.77 0.42
CA MET A 66 0.66 -7.58 1.18
C MET A 66 2.17 -7.42 1.27
N ASN A 67 2.67 -6.28 0.80
CA ASN A 67 4.10 -5.94 0.75
C ASN A 67 4.99 -6.97 0.04
N ASN A 68 4.44 -7.71 -0.93
CA ASN A 68 5.21 -8.68 -1.73
C ASN A 68 5.20 -8.29 -3.22
N PHE A 69 6.19 -7.48 -3.61
CA PHE A 69 6.30 -6.97 -4.98
C PHE A 69 6.36 -8.09 -6.04
N TYR A 70 7.07 -9.19 -5.75
CA TYR A 70 7.20 -10.31 -6.69
C TYR A 70 5.86 -10.96 -6.99
N LEU A 71 5.07 -11.27 -5.95
CA LEU A 71 3.74 -11.86 -6.14
C LEU A 71 2.78 -10.89 -6.84
N CYS A 72 2.80 -9.61 -6.46
CA CYS A 72 1.95 -8.61 -7.11
C CYS A 72 2.30 -8.47 -8.59
N ASN A 73 3.58 -8.38 -8.96
CA ASN A 73 4.01 -8.21 -10.35
C ASN A 73 3.58 -9.37 -11.27
N ASP A 74 3.53 -10.59 -10.72
CA ASP A 74 3.20 -11.82 -11.46
C ASP A 74 1.72 -12.24 -11.31
N ILE A 75 0.87 -11.37 -10.75
CA ILE A 75 -0.55 -11.67 -10.58
C ILE A 75 -1.23 -11.90 -11.94
N SER A 76 -2.07 -12.95 -11.99
CA SER A 76 -2.84 -13.29 -13.19
C SER A 76 -4.09 -12.44 -13.33
N ASP A 77 -4.51 -12.18 -14.57
CA ASP A 77 -5.69 -11.35 -14.89
C ASP A 77 -6.97 -11.93 -14.28
N ARG A 78 -7.06 -13.27 -14.23
CA ARG A 78 -8.16 -14.00 -13.61
C ARG A 78 -8.41 -13.58 -12.16
N VAL A 79 -7.36 -13.30 -11.38
CA VAL A 79 -7.52 -12.93 -9.97
C VAL A 79 -8.11 -11.53 -9.85
N VAL A 80 -7.64 -10.59 -10.66
CA VAL A 80 -8.16 -9.20 -10.67
C VAL A 80 -9.62 -9.20 -11.12
N HIS A 81 -9.90 -9.86 -12.25
CA HIS A 81 -11.24 -10.00 -12.79
C HIS A 81 -12.21 -10.62 -11.77
N HIS A 82 -11.81 -11.69 -11.08
CA HIS A 82 -12.64 -12.35 -10.06
C HIS A 82 -13.12 -11.37 -8.98
N PHE A 83 -12.24 -10.54 -8.45
CA PHE A 83 -12.60 -9.61 -7.37
C PHE A 83 -13.44 -8.43 -7.84
N VAL A 84 -13.23 -7.95 -9.07
CA VAL A 84 -14.11 -6.95 -9.67
C VAL A 84 -15.50 -7.55 -9.92
N HIS A 85 -15.56 -8.76 -10.47
CA HIS A 85 -16.82 -9.47 -10.69
C HIS A 85 -17.56 -9.78 -9.38
N CYS A 86 -16.83 -10.05 -8.29
CA CYS A 86 -17.43 -10.23 -6.97
C CYS A 86 -18.09 -8.94 -6.45
N ILE A 87 -17.54 -7.77 -6.78
CA ILE A 87 -18.19 -6.48 -6.46
C ILE A 87 -19.52 -6.36 -7.21
N GLU A 88 -19.54 -6.68 -8.51
CA GLU A 88 -20.74 -6.61 -9.36
C GLU A 88 -21.84 -7.56 -8.87
N THR A 89 -21.49 -8.79 -8.52
CA THR A 89 -22.46 -9.87 -8.29
C THR A 89 -22.80 -10.12 -6.83
N HIS A 90 -21.88 -9.83 -5.91
CA HIS A 90 -22.04 -10.11 -4.48
C HIS A 90 -22.10 -8.83 -3.64
N GLY A 91 -21.96 -7.66 -4.26
CA GLY A 91 -22.13 -6.37 -3.63
C GLY A 91 -20.83 -5.63 -3.33
N ARG A 92 -20.99 -4.34 -3.05
CA ARG A 92 -19.92 -3.34 -2.87
C ARG A 92 -19.25 -3.47 -1.51
N HIS A 93 -18.45 -4.52 -1.34
CA HIS A 93 -17.71 -4.79 -0.12
C HIS A 93 -16.31 -4.18 -0.14
N VAL A 94 -15.95 -3.49 0.94
CA VAL A 94 -14.66 -2.80 1.10
C VAL A 94 -13.47 -3.77 1.03
N GLN A 95 -13.65 -5.02 1.47
CA GLN A 95 -12.61 -6.04 1.47
C GLN A 95 -12.07 -6.34 0.06
N TYR A 96 -12.94 -6.34 -0.94
CA TYR A 96 -12.54 -6.53 -2.33
C TYR A 96 -11.68 -5.37 -2.83
N LEU A 97 -12.09 -4.12 -2.55
CA LEU A 97 -11.30 -2.94 -2.91
C LEU A 97 -9.95 -2.89 -2.18
N LYS A 98 -9.90 -3.26 -0.89
CA LYS A 98 -8.65 -3.33 -0.11
C LYS A 98 -7.67 -4.36 -0.69
N PHE A 99 -8.18 -5.48 -1.22
CA PHE A 99 -7.34 -6.42 -1.95
C PHE A 99 -6.76 -5.78 -3.22
N LEU A 100 -7.60 -5.15 -4.05
CA LEU A 100 -7.16 -4.46 -5.27
C LEU A 100 -6.13 -3.35 -4.96
N GLN A 101 -6.33 -2.60 -3.88
CA GLN A 101 -5.40 -1.56 -3.41
C GLN A 101 -4.05 -2.14 -3.00
N THR A 102 -4.04 -3.35 -2.43
CA THR A 102 -2.81 -4.02 -1.99
C THR A 102 -1.95 -4.48 -3.16
N ILE A 103 -2.55 -4.88 -4.28
CA ILE A 103 -1.80 -5.40 -5.43
C ILE A 103 -1.23 -4.31 -6.33
N VAL A 104 -1.75 -3.08 -6.28
CA VAL A 104 -1.25 -1.95 -7.07
C VAL A 104 0.00 -1.30 -6.45
N LYS A 105 0.20 -1.42 -5.14
CA LYS A 105 1.35 -0.86 -4.40
C LYS A 105 1.87 -1.88 -3.38
N ALA A 106 3.12 -2.31 -3.55
CA ALA A 106 3.76 -3.30 -2.69
C ALA A 106 5.21 -2.91 -2.38
N ASP A 107 5.63 -3.07 -1.11
CA ASP A 107 7.01 -2.78 -0.66
C ASP A 107 7.46 -1.34 -0.97
N GLY A 108 6.53 -0.38 -0.84
CA GLY A 108 6.75 1.03 -1.19
C GLY A 108 6.94 1.30 -2.69
N LYS A 109 6.76 0.29 -3.55
CA LYS A 109 6.87 0.39 -5.01
C LYS A 109 5.50 0.25 -5.67
N TYR A 110 5.34 0.96 -6.77
CA TYR A 110 4.14 0.90 -7.61
C TYR A 110 4.29 -0.23 -8.63
N VAL A 111 3.23 -1.00 -8.81
CA VAL A 111 3.20 -2.13 -9.75
C VAL A 111 2.40 -1.70 -10.97
N LYS A 112 3.02 -0.99 -11.92
CA LYS A 112 2.32 -0.38 -13.09
C LYS A 112 1.42 -1.36 -13.84
N LYS A 113 1.91 -2.58 -14.07
CA LYS A 113 1.13 -3.65 -14.70
C LYS A 113 -0.16 -3.98 -13.93
N CYS A 114 -0.13 -3.97 -12.60
CA CYS A 114 -1.33 -4.17 -11.78
C CYS A 114 -2.24 -2.94 -11.79
N GLN A 115 -1.67 -1.74 -11.74
CA GLN A 115 -2.45 -0.50 -11.85
C GLN A 115 -3.28 -0.49 -13.15
N ASP A 116 -2.67 -0.84 -14.28
CA ASP A 116 -3.35 -0.90 -15.58
C ASP A 116 -4.47 -1.94 -15.60
N LYS A 117 -4.20 -3.15 -15.08
CA LYS A 117 -5.20 -4.24 -14.99
C LYS A 117 -6.38 -3.86 -14.11
N VAL A 118 -6.10 -3.38 -12.90
CA VAL A 118 -7.14 -2.96 -11.94
C VAL A 118 -7.96 -1.83 -12.54
N MET A 119 -7.32 -0.81 -13.11
CA MET A 119 -8.02 0.31 -13.73
C MET A 119 -8.91 -0.13 -14.89
N THR A 120 -8.43 -1.05 -15.74
CA THR A 120 -9.21 -1.60 -16.86
C THR A 120 -10.45 -2.34 -16.36
N GLU A 121 -10.28 -3.25 -15.39
CA GLU A 121 -11.39 -4.04 -14.86
C GLU A 121 -12.41 -3.17 -14.11
N LEU A 122 -11.97 -2.20 -13.31
CA LEU A 122 -12.86 -1.27 -12.63
C LEU A 122 -13.72 -0.46 -13.61
N VAL A 123 -13.14 0.00 -14.72
CA VAL A 123 -13.87 0.71 -15.78
C VAL A 123 -14.85 -0.22 -16.50
N ASN A 124 -14.46 -1.47 -16.74
CA ASN A 124 -15.33 -2.47 -17.37
C ASN A 124 -16.55 -2.77 -16.48
N GLY A 125 -16.38 -2.80 -15.16
CA GLY A 125 -17.47 -3.01 -14.22
C GLY A 125 -18.43 -1.82 -14.05
N GLY A 126 -18.11 -0.67 -14.66
CA GLY A 126 -19.03 0.46 -14.79
C GLY A 126 -19.63 0.94 -13.46
N GLU A 127 -20.91 1.34 -13.48
CA GLU A 127 -21.62 1.91 -12.33
C GLU A 127 -21.88 0.89 -11.21
N ASP A 128 -21.85 -0.41 -11.49
CA ASP A 128 -22.00 -1.45 -10.47
C ASP A 128 -20.82 -1.44 -9.48
N VAL A 129 -19.63 -1.09 -9.98
CA VAL A 129 -18.38 -1.00 -9.21
C VAL A 129 -18.02 0.44 -8.85
N LEU A 130 -18.08 1.36 -9.82
CA LEU A 130 -17.65 2.74 -9.72
C LEU A 130 -18.79 3.65 -9.23
N VAL A 131 -18.77 3.97 -7.94
CA VAL A 131 -19.79 4.82 -7.31
C VAL A 131 -19.23 6.19 -7.00
N PHE A 132 -19.62 7.17 -7.81
CA PHE A 132 -19.30 8.58 -7.59
C PHE A 132 -20.56 9.35 -7.21
N TYR A 133 -20.41 10.28 -6.27
CA TYR A 133 -21.49 11.16 -5.82
C TYR A 133 -21.31 12.55 -6.44
N ASN A 134 -21.35 12.63 -7.78
CA ASN A 134 -21.01 13.82 -8.55
C ASN A 134 -22.21 14.53 -9.19
N ASP A 135 -23.38 13.89 -9.25
CA ASP A 135 -24.60 14.49 -9.79
C ASP A 135 -25.40 15.25 -8.73
N ARG A 136 -26.34 16.09 -9.19
CA ARG A 136 -27.14 16.98 -8.32
C ARG A 136 -27.94 16.25 -7.24
N SER A 137 -28.32 14.99 -7.49
CA SER A 137 -29.10 14.19 -6.54
C SER A 137 -28.24 13.37 -5.59
N SER A 138 -27.07 12.88 -6.03
CA SER A 138 -26.15 12.10 -5.20
C SER A 138 -25.24 12.96 -4.32
N PHE A 139 -24.89 14.17 -4.77
CA PHE A 139 -24.01 15.09 -4.04
C PHE A 139 -24.48 15.34 -2.59
N PRO A 140 -25.76 15.69 -2.32
CA PRO A 140 -26.24 15.87 -0.95
C PRO A 140 -26.20 14.60 -0.09
N VAL A 141 -26.37 13.42 -0.71
CA VAL A 141 -26.35 12.13 -0.02
C VAL A 141 -24.97 11.85 0.56
N LEU A 142 -23.91 12.21 -0.16
CA LEU A 142 -22.54 12.06 0.32
C LEU A 142 -22.30 12.82 1.64
N PHE A 143 -22.75 14.08 1.72
CA PHE A 143 -22.63 14.86 2.95
C PHE A 143 -23.56 14.37 4.05
N GLN A 144 -24.76 13.90 3.71
CA GLN A 144 -25.66 13.30 4.70
C GLN A 144 -25.00 12.07 5.36
N MET A 145 -24.30 11.23 4.59
CA MET A 145 -23.53 10.12 5.14
C MET A 145 -22.39 10.61 6.04
N MET A 146 -21.66 11.65 5.65
CA MET A 146 -20.60 12.24 6.47
C MET A 146 -21.11 12.87 7.77
N CYS A 147 -22.32 13.42 7.78
CA CYS A 147 -22.94 13.98 8.98
C CYS A 147 -23.54 12.92 9.91
N CYS A 148 -23.69 11.67 9.45
CA CYS A 148 -24.28 10.58 10.22
C CYS A 148 -23.20 9.75 10.92
N GLU A 149 -23.14 9.80 12.27
CA GLU A 149 -22.14 9.04 13.05
C GLU A 149 -22.22 7.52 12.81
N ARG A 150 -23.42 6.99 12.58
CA ARG A 150 -23.62 5.57 12.27
C ARG A 150 -22.96 5.18 10.96
N GLU A 151 -23.14 5.99 9.91
CA GLU A 151 -22.53 5.73 8.59
C GLU A 151 -21.01 5.94 8.63
N ARG A 152 -20.52 6.90 9.42
CA ARG A 152 -19.07 7.10 9.65
C ARG A 152 -18.41 5.92 10.34
N GLY A 153 -19.11 5.29 11.29
CA GLY A 153 -18.61 4.15 12.05
C GLY A 153 -18.73 2.80 11.32
N ASP A 154 -19.45 2.75 10.20
CA ASP A 154 -19.64 1.52 9.44
C ASP A 154 -18.47 1.28 8.46
N GLU A 155 -17.50 0.46 8.88
CA GLU A 155 -16.34 0.08 8.06
C GLU A 155 -16.70 -0.69 6.78
N GLY A 156 -17.93 -1.21 6.67
CA GLY A 156 -18.46 -1.88 5.49
C GLY A 156 -19.50 -1.06 4.71
N GLY A 157 -19.81 0.16 5.18
CA GLY A 157 -20.87 0.99 4.63
C GLY A 157 -20.53 1.65 3.29
N ALA A 158 -21.52 2.34 2.71
CA ALA A 158 -21.37 3.01 1.42
C ALA A 158 -20.30 4.12 1.44
N LEU A 159 -20.20 4.88 2.54
CA LEU A 159 -19.18 5.91 2.72
C LEU A 159 -17.77 5.31 2.75
N ALA A 160 -17.57 4.20 3.49
CA ALA A 160 -16.29 3.51 3.57
C ALA A 160 -15.89 2.91 2.21
N TYR A 161 -16.84 2.34 1.48
CA TYR A 161 -16.62 1.86 0.11
C TYR A 161 -16.20 2.99 -0.83
N HIS A 162 -16.93 4.09 -0.83
CA HIS A 162 -16.61 5.26 -1.65
C HIS A 162 -15.23 5.84 -1.34
N ASN A 163 -14.89 6.00 -0.05
CA ASN A 163 -13.58 6.50 0.35
C ASN A 163 -12.45 5.55 -0.11
N THR A 164 -12.63 4.24 0.11
CA THR A 164 -11.65 3.22 -0.33
C THR A 164 -11.51 3.19 -1.85
N LEU A 165 -12.60 3.41 -2.59
CA LEU A 165 -12.58 3.48 -4.06
C LEU A 165 -11.73 4.67 -4.54
N VAL A 166 -11.93 5.86 -3.98
CA VAL A 166 -11.14 7.05 -4.34
C VAL A 166 -9.66 6.85 -3.99
N GLU A 167 -9.35 6.24 -2.85
CA GLU A 167 -7.98 5.88 -2.48
C GLU A 167 -7.35 4.86 -3.45
N LEU A 168 -8.12 3.87 -3.90
CA LEU A 168 -7.67 2.89 -4.90
C LEU A 168 -7.36 3.57 -6.24
N LEU A 169 -8.22 4.46 -6.71
CA LEU A 169 -7.99 5.21 -7.95
C LEU A 169 -6.75 6.10 -7.82
N ALA A 170 -6.57 6.79 -6.70
CA ALA A 170 -5.37 7.57 -6.42
C ALA A 170 -4.10 6.68 -6.46
N ALA A 171 -4.14 5.51 -5.83
CA ALA A 171 -3.04 4.53 -5.85
C ALA A 171 -2.76 3.95 -7.24
N CYS A 172 -3.75 3.89 -8.13
CA CYS A 172 -3.55 3.51 -9.52
C CYS A 172 -2.76 4.56 -10.31
N THR A 173 -2.96 5.86 -9.99
CA THR A 173 -2.25 6.98 -10.66
C THR A 173 -0.88 7.28 -10.06
N GLU A 174 -0.61 6.83 -8.83
CA GLU A 174 0.66 7.08 -8.14
C GLU A 174 1.84 6.43 -8.91
N GLY A 175 2.97 7.14 -9.02
CA GLY A 175 4.14 6.66 -9.77
C GLY A 175 4.14 6.98 -11.27
N LYS A 176 3.38 8.01 -11.67
CA LYS A 176 3.37 8.59 -13.02
C LYS A 176 2.93 7.57 -14.08
N ASN A 177 1.69 7.12 -13.99
CA ASN A 177 1.09 6.17 -14.92
C ASN A 177 0.04 6.85 -15.81
N VAL A 178 0.52 7.35 -16.96
CA VAL A 178 -0.26 8.11 -17.96
C VAL A 178 -1.59 7.45 -18.31
N TYR A 179 -1.61 6.13 -18.52
CA TYR A 179 -2.83 5.42 -18.91
C TYR A 179 -3.92 5.58 -17.84
N THR A 180 -3.56 5.32 -16.59
CA THR A 180 -4.48 5.43 -15.46
C THR A 180 -4.84 6.88 -15.14
N GLU A 181 -3.89 7.82 -15.28
CA GLU A 181 -4.11 9.27 -15.08
C GLU A 181 -5.21 9.79 -16.02
N LEU A 182 -5.13 9.45 -17.32
CA LEU A 182 -6.12 9.89 -18.32
C LEU A 182 -7.51 9.30 -18.05
N LYS A 183 -7.58 8.03 -17.62
CA LYS A 183 -8.85 7.38 -17.27
C LYS A 183 -9.46 7.97 -16.01
N CYS A 184 -8.65 8.14 -14.96
CA CYS A 184 -9.08 8.69 -13.68
C CYS A 184 -9.56 10.15 -13.80
N ASN A 185 -8.87 10.97 -14.59
CA ASN A 185 -9.28 12.34 -14.88
C ASN A 185 -10.72 12.40 -15.46
N SER A 186 -11.06 11.46 -16.35
CA SER A 186 -12.40 11.39 -16.95
C SER A 186 -13.49 10.93 -15.98
N LEU A 187 -13.13 10.12 -14.97
CA LEU A 187 -14.08 9.59 -13.99
C LEU A 187 -14.39 10.58 -12.86
N LEU A 188 -13.37 11.33 -12.42
CA LEU A 188 -13.50 12.28 -11.32
C LEU A 188 -12.86 13.64 -11.70
N PRO A 189 -13.65 14.52 -12.34
CA PRO A 189 -13.21 15.84 -12.77
C PRO A 189 -12.84 16.75 -11.59
N LEU A 190 -11.92 17.68 -11.85
CA LEU A 190 -11.41 18.60 -10.83
C LEU A 190 -12.51 19.47 -10.19
N ASP A 191 -13.48 19.92 -10.99
CA ASP A 191 -14.66 20.68 -10.53
C ASP A 191 -15.39 19.96 -9.38
N ASP A 192 -15.65 18.66 -9.54
CA ASP A 192 -16.41 17.89 -8.56
C ASP A 192 -15.60 17.63 -7.29
N ILE A 193 -14.30 17.35 -7.43
CA ILE A 193 -13.38 17.23 -6.30
C ILE A 193 -13.37 18.52 -5.48
N VAL A 194 -13.25 19.68 -6.13
CA VAL A 194 -13.20 20.97 -5.45
C VAL A 194 -14.51 21.22 -4.71
N LYS A 195 -15.67 20.89 -5.28
CA LYS A 195 -16.97 20.99 -4.58
C LYS A 195 -16.99 20.12 -3.33
N VAL A 196 -16.51 18.87 -3.39
CA VAL A 196 -16.49 17.95 -2.24
C VAL A 196 -15.55 18.45 -1.14
N VAL A 197 -14.29 18.73 -1.48
CA VAL A 197 -13.25 19.09 -0.49
C VAL A 197 -13.55 20.44 0.18
N THR A 198 -14.14 21.39 -0.56
CA THR A 198 -14.43 22.73 -0.03
C THR A 198 -15.76 22.86 0.69
N HIS A 199 -16.57 21.80 0.74
CA HIS A 199 -17.82 21.79 1.51
C HIS A 199 -17.53 21.80 3.02
N ASP A 200 -18.33 22.54 3.78
CA ASP A 200 -18.12 22.75 5.22
C ASP A 200 -18.24 21.45 6.04
N ASP A 201 -19.16 20.56 5.64
CA ASP A 201 -19.40 19.25 6.28
C ASP A 201 -18.44 18.14 5.82
N CYS A 202 -17.42 18.44 5.02
CA CYS A 202 -16.49 17.43 4.51
C CYS A 202 -15.50 16.97 5.60
N ILE A 203 -15.52 15.67 5.93
CA ILE A 203 -14.66 15.06 6.96
C ILE A 203 -13.23 14.82 6.45
N ALA A 204 -12.26 14.79 7.38
CA ALA A 204 -10.84 14.71 7.06
C ALA A 204 -10.43 13.43 6.31
N GLU A 205 -11.12 12.31 6.55
CA GLU A 205 -10.90 11.03 5.87
C GLU A 205 -11.18 11.15 4.37
N VAL A 206 -12.31 11.77 4.02
CA VAL A 206 -12.71 12.01 2.61
C VAL A 206 -11.81 13.07 1.98
N LYS A 207 -11.50 14.16 2.69
CA LYS A 207 -10.51 15.14 2.21
C LYS A 207 -9.17 14.47 1.90
N THR A 208 -8.73 13.51 2.72
CA THR A 208 -7.49 12.77 2.49
C THR A 208 -7.52 12.00 1.19
N ALA A 209 -8.56 11.21 0.93
CA ALA A 209 -8.69 10.44 -0.30
C ALA A 209 -8.73 11.33 -1.55
N TYR A 210 -9.58 12.36 -1.54
CA TYR A 210 -9.75 13.27 -2.68
C TYR A 210 -8.52 14.12 -2.96
N VAL A 211 -7.85 14.65 -1.93
CA VAL A 211 -6.65 15.48 -2.12
C VAL A 211 -5.45 14.62 -2.55
N ASN A 212 -5.32 13.38 -2.06
CA ASN A 212 -4.33 12.45 -2.61
C ASN A 212 -4.61 12.12 -4.07
N PHE A 213 -5.89 11.96 -4.45
CA PHE A 213 -6.26 11.80 -5.86
C PHE A 213 -5.86 13.01 -6.70
N VAL A 214 -6.10 14.24 -6.26
CA VAL A 214 -5.63 15.46 -6.97
C VAL A 214 -4.11 15.46 -7.06
N ASN A 215 -3.42 15.13 -5.98
CA ASN A 215 -1.96 15.11 -5.96
C ASN A 215 -1.39 14.15 -7.01
N HIS A 216 -1.91 12.93 -7.11
CA HIS A 216 -1.36 11.91 -8.01
C HIS A 216 -1.92 11.95 -9.43
N CYS A 217 -3.16 12.40 -9.62
CA CYS A 217 -3.83 12.41 -10.92
C CYS A 217 -3.76 13.77 -11.65
N TYR A 218 -3.44 14.87 -10.96
CA TYR A 218 -3.38 16.22 -11.55
C TYR A 218 -2.07 16.97 -11.32
N VAL A 219 -1.34 16.68 -10.23
CA VAL A 219 -0.15 17.45 -9.85
C VAL A 219 1.15 16.71 -10.17
N ASP A 220 1.33 15.51 -9.61
CA ASP A 220 2.50 14.64 -9.80
C ASP A 220 2.27 13.66 -10.96
N THR A 221 1.95 14.21 -12.12
CA THR A 221 1.65 13.46 -13.33
C THR A 221 2.85 13.42 -14.29
N GLU A 222 2.84 12.45 -15.19
CA GLU A 222 3.82 12.40 -16.29
C GLU A 222 3.49 13.47 -17.36
N VAL A 223 2.21 13.63 -17.68
CA VAL A 223 1.71 14.59 -18.67
C VAL A 223 1.10 15.80 -17.96
N GLU A 224 1.34 17.00 -18.50
CA GLU A 224 0.80 18.23 -17.95
C GLU A 224 -0.75 18.25 -18.00
N MET A 225 -1.38 18.24 -16.83
CA MET A 225 -2.82 18.48 -16.68
C MET A 225 -3.09 19.99 -16.64
N LYS A 226 -3.21 20.63 -17.81
CA LYS A 226 -3.31 22.10 -17.92
C LYS A 226 -4.38 22.72 -17.01
N GLU A 227 -5.51 22.03 -16.84
CA GLU A 227 -6.63 22.48 -16.03
C GLU A 227 -6.24 22.88 -14.60
N ILE A 228 -5.32 22.13 -13.95
CA ILE A 228 -4.90 22.42 -12.56
C ILE A 228 -4.11 23.73 -12.47
N TYR A 229 -3.49 24.19 -13.56
CA TYR A 229 -2.66 25.40 -13.61
C TYR A 229 -3.38 26.61 -14.21
N THR A 230 -4.37 26.38 -15.09
CA THR A 230 -5.11 27.47 -15.76
C THR A 230 -6.37 27.89 -15.03
N SER A 231 -6.98 27.00 -14.25
CA SER A 231 -8.21 27.27 -13.52
C SER A 231 -7.96 27.79 -12.09
N HIS A 232 -9.02 28.27 -11.43
CA HIS A 232 -8.96 28.70 -10.03
C HIS A 232 -9.07 27.53 -9.02
N HIS A 233 -9.23 26.29 -9.50
CA HIS A 233 -9.55 25.15 -8.66
C HIS A 233 -8.50 24.85 -7.59
N ILE A 234 -7.23 24.79 -7.96
CA ILE A 234 -6.14 24.52 -7.01
C ILE A 234 -6.03 25.61 -5.94
N TRP A 235 -6.27 26.88 -6.32
CA TRP A 235 -6.22 28.00 -5.39
C TRP A 235 -7.37 27.96 -4.40
N LYS A 236 -8.58 27.57 -4.84
CA LYS A 236 -9.72 27.34 -3.95
C LYS A 236 -9.45 26.19 -2.97
N LEU A 237 -8.77 25.13 -3.41
CA LEU A 237 -8.31 24.06 -2.50
C LEU A 237 -7.30 24.60 -1.49
N PHE A 238 -6.31 25.39 -1.91
CA PHE A 238 -5.33 25.99 -1.00
C PHE A 238 -5.98 26.93 0.02
N GLU A 239 -7.00 27.70 -0.35
CA GLU A 239 -7.78 28.50 0.60
C GLU A 239 -8.47 27.62 1.65
N ASN A 240 -9.08 26.50 1.23
CA ASN A 240 -9.67 25.54 2.16
C ASN A 240 -8.61 24.89 3.08
N PHE A 241 -7.45 24.52 2.53
CA PHE A 241 -6.35 23.96 3.31
C PHE A 241 -5.87 24.93 4.38
N LEU A 242 -5.82 26.25 4.09
CA LEU A 242 -5.46 27.25 5.08
C LEU A 242 -6.42 27.30 6.27
N VAL A 243 -7.72 27.05 6.05
CA VAL A 243 -8.71 26.94 7.12
C VAL A 243 -8.42 25.71 7.99
N ASP A 244 -8.17 24.56 7.37
CA ASP A 244 -7.85 23.31 8.08
C ASP A 244 -6.52 23.41 8.86
N MET A 245 -5.48 23.98 8.24
CA MET A 245 -4.19 24.25 8.88
C MET A 245 -4.34 25.17 10.10
N ALA A 246 -5.19 26.19 10.00
CA ALA A 246 -5.48 27.09 11.12
C ALA A 246 -6.23 26.37 12.25
N ARG A 247 -7.21 25.51 11.92
CA ARG A 247 -7.90 24.66 12.90
C ARG A 247 -6.90 23.80 13.67
N VAL A 248 -6.02 23.07 12.96
CA VAL A 248 -4.98 22.23 13.57
C VAL A 248 -4.00 23.02 14.45
N CYS A 249 -3.59 24.23 14.03
CA CYS A 249 -2.70 25.07 14.83
C CYS A 249 -3.36 25.64 16.09
N ASN A 250 -4.68 25.86 16.05
CA ASN A 250 -5.45 26.50 17.11
C ASN A 250 -6.17 25.49 18.01
N SER A 251 -6.15 24.19 17.68
CA SER A 251 -6.68 23.11 18.51
C SER A 251 -6.09 23.18 19.92
N THR A 252 -6.95 22.94 20.92
CA THR A 252 -6.61 23.05 22.33
C THR A 252 -5.46 22.12 22.70
N THR A 253 -4.72 22.45 23.77
CA THR A 253 -3.63 21.59 24.29
C THR A 253 -4.12 20.25 24.84
N ASP A 254 -5.44 20.02 24.88
CA ASP A 254 -6.03 18.76 25.32
C ASP A 254 -5.90 17.69 24.24
N ARG A 255 -4.87 16.85 24.38
CA ARG A 255 -4.58 15.75 23.46
C ARG A 255 -5.61 14.62 23.49
N ASN A 256 -6.44 14.53 24.52
CA ASN A 256 -7.44 13.46 24.63
C ASN A 256 -8.61 13.65 23.66
N HIS A 257 -8.87 14.89 23.22
CA HIS A 257 -9.94 15.26 22.29
C HIS A 257 -9.40 15.80 20.96
N ALA A 258 -8.17 15.43 20.60
CA ALA A 258 -7.56 15.89 19.36
C ALA A 258 -8.18 15.20 18.14
N ASP A 259 -8.43 16.00 17.10
CA ASP A 259 -8.87 15.51 15.79
C ASP A 259 -7.68 14.91 15.03
N VAL A 260 -7.33 13.67 15.37
CA VAL A 260 -6.20 12.93 14.77
C VAL A 260 -6.34 12.77 13.24
N PRO A 261 -7.53 12.46 12.67
CA PRO A 261 -7.71 12.45 11.23
C PRO A 261 -7.35 13.78 10.56
N LEU A 262 -7.82 14.91 11.08
CA LEU A 262 -7.50 16.24 10.53
C LEU A 262 -6.02 16.59 10.66
N GLU A 263 -5.39 16.26 11.79
CA GLU A 263 -3.96 16.44 12.00
C GLU A 263 -3.13 15.65 10.99
N ARG A 264 -3.49 14.38 10.73
CA ARG A 264 -2.81 13.55 9.73
C ARG A 264 -2.99 14.12 8.32
N TYR A 265 -4.22 14.46 7.96
CA TYR A 265 -4.53 15.09 6.68
C TYR A 265 -3.68 16.36 6.43
N VAL A 266 -3.58 17.24 7.41
CA VAL A 266 -2.81 18.48 7.29
C VAL A 266 -1.30 18.23 7.26
N THR A 267 -0.79 17.33 8.10
CA THR A 267 0.68 17.09 8.23
C THR A 267 1.26 16.19 7.14
N GLU A 268 0.42 15.39 6.47
CA GLU A 268 0.84 14.46 5.43
C GLU A 268 0.30 14.90 4.07
N THR A 269 -1.02 14.83 3.87
CA THR A 269 -1.68 15.03 2.56
C THR A 269 -1.57 16.47 2.05
N VAL A 270 -1.92 17.47 2.88
CA VAL A 270 -1.83 18.89 2.49
C VAL A 270 -0.37 19.27 2.23
N MET A 271 0.57 18.82 3.06
CA MET A 271 1.99 19.07 2.83
C MET A 271 2.48 18.44 1.53
N ALA A 272 2.03 17.23 1.20
CA ALA A 272 2.42 16.52 -0.01
C ALA A 272 1.94 17.24 -1.27
N ILE A 273 0.67 17.64 -1.35
CA ILE A 273 0.14 18.34 -2.54
C ILE A 273 0.72 19.75 -2.70
N VAL A 274 0.88 20.51 -1.60
CA VAL A 274 1.49 21.85 -1.65
C VAL A 274 2.92 21.73 -2.14
N LYS A 275 3.70 20.82 -1.55
CA LYS A 275 5.07 20.55 -2.00
C LYS A 275 5.09 20.12 -3.47
N GLY A 276 4.30 19.13 -3.85
CA GLY A 276 4.20 18.58 -5.20
C GLY A 276 3.91 19.66 -6.24
N PHE A 277 2.89 20.48 -6.00
CA PHE A 277 2.46 21.54 -6.93
C PHE A 277 3.55 22.58 -7.16
N PHE A 278 4.20 23.06 -6.10
CA PHE A 278 5.24 24.08 -6.22
C PHE A 278 6.61 23.52 -6.65
N SER A 279 6.86 22.22 -6.47
CA SER A 279 8.04 21.53 -7.03
C SER A 279 7.84 21.00 -8.45
N SER A 280 6.65 21.14 -9.02
CA SER A 280 6.30 20.56 -10.32
C SER A 280 7.25 21.04 -11.42
N GLN A 281 7.57 20.12 -12.34
CA GLN A 281 8.31 20.44 -13.55
C GLN A 281 7.54 21.39 -14.48
N PHE A 282 6.22 21.49 -14.31
CA PHE A 282 5.36 22.38 -15.08
C PHE A 282 5.21 23.72 -14.35
N PRO A 283 5.81 24.80 -14.85
CA PRO A 283 5.87 26.05 -14.11
C PRO A 283 4.49 26.74 -14.09
N VAL A 284 4.00 27.07 -12.89
CA VAL A 284 2.87 28.00 -12.74
C VAL A 284 3.22 29.32 -13.44
N ASN A 285 2.32 29.85 -14.27
CA ASN A 285 2.54 31.15 -14.93
C ASN A 285 2.79 32.26 -13.90
N ASN A 286 3.78 33.12 -14.16
CA ASN A 286 4.17 34.19 -13.23
C ASN A 286 3.02 35.14 -12.91
N SER A 287 2.17 35.48 -13.90
CA SER A 287 0.98 36.32 -13.68
C SER A 287 -0.04 35.67 -12.75
N ASN A 288 -0.29 34.37 -12.91
CA ASN A 288 -1.21 33.60 -12.06
C ASN A 288 -0.67 33.56 -10.61
N LEU A 289 0.61 33.25 -10.43
CA LEU A 289 1.23 33.25 -9.11
C LEU A 289 1.25 34.63 -8.43
N GLN A 290 1.44 35.72 -9.19
CA GLN A 290 1.37 37.08 -8.66
C GLN A 290 -0.02 37.39 -8.09
N THR A 291 -1.09 37.04 -8.80
CA THR A 291 -2.47 37.23 -8.32
C THR A 291 -2.74 36.46 -7.03
N HIS A 292 -2.16 35.27 -6.88
CA HIS A 292 -2.36 34.41 -5.71
C HIS A 292 -1.20 34.45 -4.68
N GLN A 293 -0.32 35.44 -4.79
CA GLN A 293 0.80 35.65 -3.85
C GLN A 293 0.36 35.66 -2.37
N PRO A 294 -0.78 36.26 -1.97
CA PRO A 294 -1.24 36.20 -0.59
C PRO A 294 -1.52 34.77 -0.08
N ILE A 295 -2.08 33.90 -0.93
CA ILE A 295 -2.36 32.49 -0.58
C ILE A 295 -1.04 31.76 -0.39
N PHE A 296 -0.09 31.94 -1.32
CA PHE A 296 1.25 31.35 -1.23
C PHE A 296 1.97 31.73 0.08
N ILE A 297 1.99 33.02 0.44
CA ILE A 297 2.62 33.48 1.68
C ILE A 297 1.93 32.87 2.90
N LYS A 298 0.59 32.83 2.91
CA LYS A 298 -0.16 32.19 4.00
C LYS A 298 0.12 30.70 4.12
N LEU A 299 0.30 29.98 3.01
CA LEU A 299 0.66 28.55 3.03
C LEU A 299 2.03 28.33 3.69
N LEU A 300 3.02 29.15 3.34
CA LEU A 300 4.35 29.10 3.96
C LEU A 300 4.28 29.43 5.46
N GLN A 301 3.56 30.48 5.83
CA GLN A 301 3.35 30.87 7.24
C GLN A 301 2.66 29.76 8.03
N SER A 302 1.55 29.22 7.53
CA SER A 302 0.80 28.14 8.18
C SER A 302 1.63 26.86 8.30
N SER A 303 2.41 26.51 7.26
CA SER A 303 3.31 25.35 7.30
C SER A 303 4.36 25.49 8.40
N PHE A 304 4.94 26.69 8.54
CA PHE A 304 5.89 26.98 9.61
C PHE A 304 5.24 26.96 11.00
N ARG A 305 4.01 27.47 11.13
CA ARG A 305 3.25 27.39 12.40
C ARG A 305 3.00 25.93 12.81
N ILE A 306 2.58 25.09 11.86
CA ILE A 306 2.39 23.65 12.10
C ILE A 306 3.71 23.02 12.54
N TYR A 307 4.83 23.27 11.84
CA TYR A 307 6.14 22.70 12.23
C TYR A 307 6.51 22.93 13.71
N ASN A 308 6.11 24.07 14.27
CA ASN A 308 6.38 24.43 15.65
C ASN A 308 5.42 23.81 16.68
N CYS A 309 4.38 23.09 16.25
CA CYS A 309 3.54 22.33 17.15
C CYS A 309 4.35 21.23 17.86
N THR A 310 4.11 21.08 19.17
CA THR A 310 4.90 20.21 20.05
C THR A 310 4.58 18.73 19.90
N TRP A 311 3.38 18.41 19.42
CA TRP A 311 2.86 17.04 19.29
C TRP A 311 3.28 16.32 18.00
N ILE A 312 3.92 17.00 17.06
CA ILE A 312 4.28 16.44 15.76
C ILE A 312 5.45 15.45 15.87
N SER A 313 5.29 14.27 15.27
CA SER A 313 6.32 13.23 15.22
C SER A 313 7.54 13.64 14.39
N SER A 314 8.69 13.00 14.62
CA SER A 314 9.92 13.26 13.85
C SER A 314 9.75 13.03 12.34
N ALA A 315 8.95 12.03 11.93
CA ALA A 315 8.68 11.75 10.53
C ALA A 315 7.85 12.88 9.87
N GLN A 316 6.77 13.29 10.52
CA GLN A 316 5.92 14.40 10.07
C GLN A 316 6.71 15.72 10.02
N LYS A 317 7.57 16.01 11.01
CA LYS A 317 8.43 17.19 10.99
C LYS A 317 9.35 17.22 9.76
N ASN A 318 9.96 16.09 9.39
CA ASN A 318 10.78 16.02 8.19
C ASN A 318 9.95 16.28 6.90
N ASN A 319 8.72 15.78 6.84
CA ASN A 319 7.82 16.03 5.71
C ASN A 319 7.47 17.52 5.57
N ILE A 320 7.05 18.14 6.68
CA ILE A 320 6.70 19.57 6.74
C ILE A 320 7.91 20.44 6.41
N GLU A 321 9.09 20.11 6.95
CA GLU A 321 10.34 20.81 6.65
C GLU A 321 10.68 20.76 5.14
N GLY A 322 10.47 19.60 4.50
CA GLY A 322 10.63 19.46 3.06
C GLY A 322 9.66 20.34 2.25
N CYS A 323 8.43 20.49 2.71
CA CYS A 323 7.44 21.40 2.10
C CYS A 323 7.86 22.87 2.28
N ILE A 324 8.22 23.29 3.50
CA ILE A 324 8.68 24.66 3.81
C ILE A 324 9.89 25.03 2.96
N LYS A 325 10.86 24.12 2.83
CA LYS A 325 12.06 24.35 2.00
C LYS A 325 11.67 24.59 0.53
N THR A 326 10.80 23.75 -0.02
CA THR A 326 10.32 23.87 -1.40
C THR A 326 9.66 25.23 -1.65
N LEU A 327 8.76 25.65 -0.76
CA LEU A 327 8.11 26.96 -0.84
C LEU A 327 9.13 28.11 -0.74
N ALA A 328 10.09 28.02 0.18
CA ALA A 328 11.14 29.04 0.33
C ALA A 328 12.01 29.17 -0.92
N ASP A 329 12.40 28.05 -1.52
CA ASP A 329 13.20 28.02 -2.75
C ASP A 329 12.42 28.63 -3.93
N VAL A 330 11.12 28.34 -4.04
CA VAL A 330 10.24 28.95 -5.07
C VAL A 330 10.10 30.46 -4.87
N ALA A 331 9.95 30.92 -3.62
CA ALA A 331 9.86 32.35 -3.34
C ALA A 331 11.14 33.09 -3.73
N LYS A 332 12.32 32.51 -3.43
CA LYS A 332 13.63 33.05 -3.84
C LYS A 332 13.77 33.06 -5.36
N ALA A 333 13.47 31.94 -6.02
CA ALA A 333 13.60 31.81 -7.48
C ALA A 333 12.70 32.79 -8.25
N ARG A 334 11.53 33.14 -7.69
CA ARG A 334 10.54 34.01 -8.33
C ARG A 334 10.50 35.43 -7.74
N ALA A 335 11.45 35.79 -6.88
CA ALA A 335 11.54 37.09 -6.20
C ALA A 335 10.22 37.51 -5.50
N ILE A 336 9.54 36.56 -4.85
CA ILE A 336 8.32 36.81 -4.08
C ILE A 336 8.72 37.45 -2.75
N ALA A 337 8.19 38.65 -2.47
CA ALA A 337 8.41 39.33 -1.21
C ALA A 337 7.74 38.56 -0.05
N ILE A 338 8.55 37.95 0.81
CA ILE A 338 8.12 37.31 2.06
C ILE A 338 8.33 38.28 3.23
N PRO A 339 7.45 38.32 4.26
CA PRO A 339 7.71 39.07 5.49
C PRO A 339 9.05 38.70 6.14
N VAL A 340 9.83 39.72 6.54
CA VAL A 340 11.22 39.55 7.03
C VAL A 340 11.33 38.57 8.20
N ASP A 341 10.38 38.61 9.13
CA ASP A 341 10.35 37.69 10.27
C ASP A 341 10.22 36.23 9.85
N LEU A 342 9.37 35.96 8.84
CA LEU A 342 9.17 34.61 8.31
C LEU A 342 10.41 34.14 7.56
N ASP A 343 11.03 35.00 6.76
CA ASP A 343 12.26 34.65 6.04
C ASP A 343 13.40 34.30 7.01
N SER A 344 13.59 35.09 8.08
CA SER A 344 14.57 34.81 9.14
C SER A 344 14.32 33.45 9.83
N GLN A 345 13.05 33.16 10.14
CA GLN A 345 12.63 31.90 10.77
C GLN A 345 12.89 30.69 9.85
N VAL A 346 12.58 30.79 8.57
CA VAL A 346 12.80 29.73 7.56
C VAL A 346 14.29 29.50 7.30
N ASN A 347 15.09 30.57 7.25
CA ASN A 347 16.55 30.45 7.11
C ASN A 347 17.17 29.77 8.35
N THR A 348 16.69 30.11 9.55
CA THR A 348 17.11 29.44 10.81
C THR A 348 16.76 27.96 10.82
N LEU A 349 15.55 27.61 10.39
CA LEU A 349 15.11 26.22 10.23
C LEU A 349 16.01 25.46 9.25
N SER A 350 16.29 26.07 8.10
CA SER A 350 17.18 25.49 7.09
C SER A 350 18.57 25.23 7.64
N LEU A 351 19.16 26.15 8.41
CA LEU A 351 20.47 25.95 9.05
C LEU A 351 20.46 24.79 10.06
N LYS A 352 19.41 24.68 10.88
CA LYS A 352 19.23 23.57 11.83
C LYS A 352 19.09 22.23 11.11
N ALA A 353 18.33 22.20 10.01
CA ALA A 353 18.17 21.03 9.14
C ALA A 353 19.51 20.53 8.59
N HIS A 354 20.28 21.44 7.97
CA HIS A 354 21.60 21.10 7.43
C HIS A 354 22.55 20.59 8.53
N THR A 355 22.53 21.23 9.71
CA THR A 355 23.34 20.79 10.86
C THR A 355 22.96 19.38 11.33
N ASN A 356 21.66 19.09 11.41
CA ASN A 356 21.16 17.76 11.79
C ASN A 356 21.51 16.68 10.75
N VAL A 357 21.41 17.00 9.46
CA VAL A 357 21.81 16.09 8.37
C VAL A 357 23.31 15.81 8.43
N VAL A 358 24.14 16.85 8.58
CA VAL A 358 25.59 16.69 8.73
C VAL A 358 25.93 15.89 9.98
N HIS A 359 25.24 16.11 11.10
CA HIS A 359 25.45 15.36 12.33
C HIS A 359 25.02 13.89 12.20
N ARG A 360 23.91 13.60 11.49
CA ARG A 360 23.52 12.22 11.15
C ARG A 360 24.55 11.56 10.24
N ALA A 361 24.91 12.21 9.14
CA ALA A 361 25.92 11.69 8.21
C ALA A 361 27.27 11.45 8.91
N ALA A 362 27.70 12.34 9.81
CA ALA A 362 28.91 12.16 10.61
C ALA A 362 28.76 11.02 11.63
N LYS A 363 27.58 10.84 12.22
CA LYS A 363 27.28 9.71 13.12
C LYS A 363 27.28 8.38 12.36
N ASP A 364 26.63 8.32 11.20
CA ASP A 364 26.55 7.14 10.34
C ASP A 364 27.94 6.80 9.77
N TRP A 365 28.72 7.80 9.39
CA TRP A 365 30.12 7.63 9.00
C TRP A 365 30.99 7.13 10.16
N ARG A 366 30.81 7.65 11.38
CA ARG A 366 31.49 7.15 12.59
C ARG A 366 31.08 5.71 12.94
N ILE A 367 29.82 5.33 12.72
CA ILE A 367 29.32 3.97 12.97
C ILE A 367 29.89 3.02 11.90
N SER A 368 29.83 3.41 10.63
CA SER A 368 30.38 2.65 9.49
C SER A 368 31.90 2.49 9.56
N ALA A 369 32.62 3.52 10.02
CA ALA A 369 34.06 3.46 10.26
C ALA A 369 34.44 2.64 11.51
N ARG A 370 33.51 2.44 12.45
CA ARG A 370 33.71 1.61 13.66
C ARG A 370 33.25 0.16 13.50
N THR A 371 32.52 -0.18 12.44
CA THR A 371 32.19 -1.57 12.08
C THR A 371 33.40 -2.29 11.48
N ARG A 372 34.39 -2.60 12.32
CA ARG A 372 35.03 -3.94 12.28
C ARG A 372 34.01 -4.95 12.80
N PRO A 373 34.02 -6.23 12.39
CA PRO A 373 33.00 -7.20 12.79
C PRO A 373 33.03 -7.37 14.31
N ARG A 374 32.15 -6.65 15.00
CA ARG A 374 32.04 -6.69 16.45
C ARG A 374 31.12 -7.84 16.79
N LYS A 375 31.74 -8.92 17.28
CA LYS A 375 31.09 -10.03 17.97
C LYS A 375 30.15 -9.46 19.03
N GLU A 376 28.85 -9.63 18.85
CA GLU A 376 27.85 -9.25 19.85
C GLU A 376 28.01 -10.13 21.10
N THR A 377 28.23 -9.48 22.24
CA THR A 377 28.20 -10.14 23.55
C THR A 377 26.75 -10.31 24.00
N LEU A 378 26.27 -11.55 23.83
CA LEU A 378 25.38 -12.34 24.70
C LEU A 378 24.14 -11.67 25.31
N GLY A 379 22.98 -12.04 24.76
CA GLY A 379 21.66 -11.91 25.38
C GLY A 379 20.66 -12.88 24.75
N GLY A 380 20.87 -14.19 24.94
CA GLY A 380 20.02 -15.30 24.45
C GLY A 380 20.71 -16.17 23.39
N PRO A 381 20.38 -17.47 23.27
CA PRO A 381 20.82 -18.24 22.12
C PRO A 381 20.27 -17.57 20.86
N ASP A 382 21.15 -17.22 19.93
CA ASP A 382 20.77 -16.71 18.63
C ASP A 382 20.13 -17.87 17.85
N TYR A 383 18.84 -18.08 18.11
CA TYR A 383 18.05 -19.14 17.49
C TYR A 383 18.10 -19.05 15.97
N LYS A 384 18.27 -17.84 15.41
CA LYS A 384 18.47 -17.65 13.97
C LYS A 384 19.76 -18.30 13.51
N SER A 385 20.89 -18.04 14.18
CA SER A 385 22.17 -18.70 13.89
C SER A 385 22.12 -20.22 14.08
N ILE A 386 21.40 -20.70 15.10
CA ILE A 386 21.22 -22.15 15.33
C ILE A 386 20.42 -22.77 14.18
N ILE A 387 19.31 -22.14 13.75
CA ILE A 387 18.49 -22.60 12.63
C ILE A 387 19.28 -22.58 11.32
N GLU A 388 20.03 -21.51 11.04
CA GLU A 388 20.87 -21.39 9.84
C GLU A 388 21.93 -22.51 9.79
N LYS A 389 22.58 -22.82 10.92
CA LYS A 389 23.52 -23.96 11.00
C LYS A 389 22.83 -25.29 10.78
N LEU A 390 21.65 -25.51 11.36
CA LEU A 390 20.87 -26.73 11.16
C LEU A 390 20.45 -26.88 9.69
N GLN A 391 19.96 -25.81 9.06
CA GLN A 391 19.63 -25.80 7.63
C GLN A 391 20.86 -26.11 6.76
N GLY A 392 22.02 -25.55 7.09
CA GLY A 392 23.27 -25.86 6.39
C GLY A 392 23.70 -27.32 6.54
N VAL A 393 23.53 -27.92 7.73
CA VAL A 393 23.80 -29.34 7.96
C VAL A 393 22.82 -30.20 7.14
N VAL A 394 21.52 -29.89 7.16
CA VAL A 394 20.51 -30.62 6.37
C VAL A 394 20.84 -30.54 4.88
N ALA A 395 21.15 -29.36 4.34
CA ALA A 395 21.50 -29.18 2.94
C ALA A 395 22.75 -29.98 2.54
N CYS A 396 23.78 -30.00 3.38
CA CYS A 396 25.00 -30.79 3.17
C CYS A 396 24.70 -32.30 3.17
N LEU A 397 23.86 -32.77 4.10
CA LEU A 397 23.44 -34.17 4.14
C LEU A 397 22.60 -34.52 2.89
N GLU A 398 21.66 -33.67 2.48
CA GLU A 398 20.87 -33.87 1.26
C GLU A 398 21.78 -33.99 0.02
N GLU A 399 22.78 -33.11 -0.12
CA GLU A 399 23.73 -33.15 -1.24
C GLU A 399 24.56 -34.44 -1.23
N GLN A 400 25.00 -34.92 -0.06
CA GLN A 400 25.78 -36.16 0.06
C GLN A 400 24.94 -37.44 -0.13
N PHE A 401 23.71 -37.46 0.38
CA PHE A 401 22.86 -38.66 0.36
C PHE A 401 22.03 -38.79 -0.90
N SER A 402 21.65 -37.70 -1.59
CA SER A 402 20.89 -37.76 -2.84
C SER A 402 21.51 -38.68 -3.92
N PRO A 403 22.82 -38.61 -4.24
CA PRO A 403 23.43 -39.54 -5.18
C PRO A 403 23.51 -40.98 -4.67
N LYS A 404 23.62 -41.18 -3.34
CA LYS A 404 23.62 -42.54 -2.74
C LYS A 404 22.24 -43.18 -2.83
N VAL A 405 21.18 -42.41 -2.59
CA VAL A 405 19.80 -42.87 -2.77
C VAL A 405 19.54 -43.21 -4.24
N GLN A 406 20.01 -42.39 -5.18
CA GLN A 406 19.93 -42.72 -6.61
C GLN A 406 20.70 -44.00 -6.95
N ALA A 407 21.88 -44.22 -6.38
CA ALA A 407 22.64 -45.45 -6.58
C ALA A 407 21.93 -46.67 -6.00
N GLU A 408 21.28 -46.55 -4.84
CA GLU A 408 20.48 -47.62 -4.25
C GLU A 408 19.28 -47.98 -5.13
N PHE A 409 18.58 -46.99 -5.67
CA PHE A 409 17.53 -47.22 -6.68
C PHE A 409 18.08 -47.86 -7.96
N SER A 410 19.28 -47.48 -8.41
CA SER A 410 19.93 -48.11 -9.58
C SER A 410 20.27 -49.58 -9.33
N VAL A 411 20.79 -49.92 -8.15
CA VAL A 411 21.09 -51.31 -7.78
C VAL A 411 19.79 -52.12 -7.67
N LEU A 412 18.70 -51.53 -7.18
CA LEU A 412 17.39 -52.18 -7.19
C LEU A 412 16.91 -52.48 -8.61
N VAL A 413 17.16 -51.60 -9.58
CA VAL A 413 16.87 -51.86 -10.99
C VAL A 413 17.69 -53.05 -11.52
N ASP A 414 18.98 -53.11 -11.20
CA ASP A 414 19.84 -54.23 -11.62
C ASP A 414 19.43 -55.57 -10.97
N VAL A 415 19.02 -55.53 -9.70
CA VAL A 415 18.47 -56.67 -8.96
C VAL A 415 17.17 -57.19 -9.61
N LEU A 416 16.32 -56.30 -10.10
CA LEU A 416 15.08 -56.67 -10.79
C LEU A 416 15.33 -57.18 -12.22
N HIS A 417 16.42 -56.76 -12.86
CA HIS A 417 16.80 -57.25 -14.19
C HIS A 417 17.35 -58.68 -14.14
N SER A 418 18.07 -59.04 -13.07
CA SER A 418 18.66 -60.38 -12.91
C SER A 418 18.44 -60.98 -11.50
N PRO A 419 17.16 -61.19 -11.09
CA PRO A 419 16.82 -61.69 -9.76
C PRO A 419 17.35 -63.10 -9.48
N GLU A 420 17.60 -63.90 -10.53
CA GLU A 420 18.17 -65.25 -10.46
C GLU A 420 19.57 -65.29 -9.82
N LEU A 421 20.36 -64.20 -9.92
CA LEU A 421 21.70 -64.15 -9.35
C LEU A 421 21.72 -64.08 -7.83
N LEU A 422 20.60 -63.71 -7.20
CA LEU A 422 20.45 -63.66 -5.73
C LEU A 422 20.22 -65.03 -5.09
N PHE A 423 19.89 -66.06 -5.87
CA PHE A 423 19.52 -67.37 -5.35
C PHE A 423 20.53 -68.46 -5.70
N PRO A 424 20.71 -69.48 -4.82
CA PRO A 424 21.51 -70.67 -5.11
C PRO A 424 21.00 -71.42 -6.35
N GLU A 425 21.88 -72.16 -7.02
CA GLU A 425 21.68 -72.75 -8.35
C GLU A 425 20.38 -73.57 -8.52
N ALA A 426 19.92 -74.24 -7.45
CA ALA A 426 18.68 -75.00 -7.43
C ALA A 426 17.39 -74.16 -7.54
N ALA A 427 17.44 -72.86 -7.22
CA ALA A 427 16.31 -71.93 -7.27
C ALA A 427 16.32 -71.01 -8.52
N ARG A 428 17.44 -70.95 -9.26
CA ARG A 428 17.61 -70.10 -10.47
C ARG A 428 16.61 -70.41 -11.58
N LEU A 429 16.32 -71.69 -11.81
CA LEU A 429 15.43 -72.16 -12.88
C LEU A 429 13.98 -71.62 -12.77
N ARG A 430 13.54 -71.19 -11.58
CA ARG A 430 12.22 -70.57 -11.37
C ARG A 430 12.22 -69.05 -11.58
N CYS A 431 13.37 -68.39 -11.45
CA CYS A 431 13.53 -66.94 -11.64
C CYS A 431 13.84 -66.59 -13.11
N GLU A 432 14.62 -67.42 -13.81
CA GLU A 432 14.98 -67.25 -15.24
C GLU A 432 13.77 -67.30 -16.18
N SER A 433 12.68 -67.97 -15.80
CA SER A 433 11.45 -68.04 -16.59
C SER A 433 10.58 -66.78 -16.54
N GLY A 434 11.03 -65.72 -15.86
CA GLY A 434 10.28 -64.47 -15.66
C GLY A 434 9.11 -64.59 -14.67
N ALA A 435 8.89 -65.77 -14.07
CA ALA A 435 7.80 -66.01 -13.12
C ALA A 435 7.91 -65.18 -11.82
N PHE A 436 9.11 -64.68 -11.51
CA PHE A 436 9.35 -63.75 -10.40
C PHE A 436 8.81 -62.35 -10.68
N MET A 437 8.92 -61.86 -11.92
CA MET A 437 8.42 -60.54 -12.33
C MET A 437 6.94 -60.56 -12.75
N SER A 438 6.37 -61.73 -13.07
CA SER A 438 4.98 -61.87 -13.49
C SER A 438 3.97 -62.00 -12.32
N LYS A 439 4.46 -62.10 -11.09
CA LYS A 439 3.67 -62.19 -9.85
C LYS A 439 3.74 -60.87 -9.11
#